data_AF-A0A7G2CHE3-F1
#
_entry.id   AF-A0A7G2CHE3-F1
#
_cell.length_a   1.000
_cell.length_b   1.000
_cell.length_c   1.000
_cell.angle_alpha   90.00
_cell.angle_beta   90.00
_cell.angle_gamma   90.00
#
_symmetry.space_group_name_H-M   'P 1'
#
loop_
_entity.id
_entity.type
_entity.pdbx_description
1 polymer ?
#
loop_
_entity_poly.entity_id
_entity_poly.type
_entity_poly.pdbx_seq_one_letter_code
_entity_poly.pdbx_strand_id
1 'polypeptide(L)'
;MGASFSPIASSGSPITRCGNCLRYLKHLPTRPQRLYCAYCEVTYNLPQGGTVKPYANLTCPLDNFELVVCHIDGGKSLPICPQCYNNPPFEEIISKSGNNNKPKKQLVMGCDECKHPTCPHSLATNYVCDCIDPNCLGCMAFVPRTAGKWKVCCNQCPMMILTTADGTASACESE
;
A
#
# COMPACT_ATOMS: atom_id res chain seq x y z
N MET A 1 -25.35 -9.99 -29.81
CA MET A 1 -25.41 -9.39 -28.47
C MET A 1 -24.33 -8.31 -28.40
N GLY A 2 -24.72 -7.04 -28.37
CA GLY A 2 -23.78 -5.93 -28.28
C GLY A 2 -23.30 -5.77 -26.85
N ALA A 3 -21.98 -5.78 -26.64
CA ALA A 3 -21.40 -5.40 -25.36
C ALA A 3 -21.63 -3.89 -25.14
N SER A 4 -22.40 -3.54 -24.12
CA SER A 4 -22.52 -2.16 -23.66
C SER A 4 -21.31 -1.85 -22.77
N PHE A 5 -20.33 -1.12 -23.29
CA PHE A 5 -19.19 -0.66 -22.51
C PHE A 5 -19.59 0.61 -21.75
N SER A 6 -19.78 0.49 -20.44
CA SER A 6 -19.88 1.66 -19.57
C SER A 6 -18.53 2.41 -19.58
N PRO A 7 -18.51 3.74 -19.73
CA PRO A 7 -17.28 4.50 -19.62
C PRO A 7 -16.58 4.23 -18.29
N ILE A 8 -15.25 4.14 -18.29
CA ILE A 8 -14.43 4.00 -17.07
C ILE A 8 -14.73 5.11 -16.07
N ALA A 9 -15.00 6.32 -16.55
CA ALA A 9 -15.36 7.46 -15.72
C ALA A 9 -16.69 7.29 -14.97
N SER A 10 -17.60 6.45 -15.47
CA SER A 10 -18.89 6.15 -14.85
C SER A 10 -18.86 4.88 -13.98
N SER A 11 -17.73 4.17 -13.95
CA SER A 11 -17.57 2.89 -13.27
C SER A 11 -16.78 3.03 -11.96
N GLY A 12 -17.08 2.17 -10.99
CA GLY A 12 -16.37 2.12 -9.71
C GLY A 12 -16.94 3.05 -8.62
N SER A 13 -16.45 2.87 -7.38
CA SER A 13 -16.91 3.61 -6.20
C SER A 13 -15.84 4.59 -5.69
N PRO A 14 -16.20 5.82 -5.27
CA PRO A 14 -15.23 6.74 -4.67
C PRO A 14 -14.66 6.17 -3.37
N ILE A 15 -13.34 6.24 -3.18
CA ILE A 15 -12.67 5.64 -2.01
C ILE A 15 -11.68 6.58 -1.31
N THR A 16 -10.83 7.30 -2.05
CA THR A 16 -9.78 8.19 -1.52
C THR A 16 -9.61 9.40 -2.42
N ARG A 17 -8.92 10.45 -1.99
CA ARG A 17 -8.70 11.68 -2.76
C ARG A 17 -7.36 11.69 -3.52
N CYS A 18 -7.41 12.22 -4.74
CA CYS A 18 -6.25 12.49 -5.56
C CYS A 18 -5.46 13.68 -4.99
N GLY A 19 -4.14 13.56 -4.86
CA GLY A 19 -3.30 14.66 -4.38
C GLY A 19 -3.20 15.85 -5.35
N ASN A 20 -3.44 15.62 -6.65
CA ASN A 20 -3.32 16.67 -7.68
C ASN A 20 -4.55 17.58 -7.75
N CYS A 21 -5.76 17.02 -7.68
CA CYS A 21 -7.01 17.78 -7.85
C CYS A 21 -7.93 17.73 -6.63
N LEU A 22 -7.56 16.99 -5.58
CA LEU A 22 -8.30 16.82 -4.33
C LEU A 22 -9.70 16.21 -4.48
N ARG A 23 -10.03 15.70 -5.68
CA ARG A 23 -11.28 14.97 -5.95
C ARG A 23 -11.12 13.48 -5.66
N TYR A 24 -12.25 12.83 -5.41
CA TYR A 24 -12.27 11.39 -5.15
C TYR A 24 -11.81 10.58 -6.36
N LEU A 25 -10.83 9.72 -6.12
CA LEU A 25 -10.46 8.57 -6.93
C LEU A 25 -11.53 7.50 -6.78
N LYS A 26 -11.90 6.89 -7.91
CA LYS A 26 -12.80 5.74 -7.97
C LYS A 26 -12.00 4.45 -7.94
N HIS A 27 -12.40 3.52 -7.09
CA HIS A 27 -11.90 2.15 -7.12
C HIS A 27 -12.65 1.34 -8.16
N LEU A 28 -11.91 0.76 -9.10
CA LEU A 28 -12.40 -0.19 -10.08
C LEU A 28 -11.95 -1.59 -9.65
N PRO A 29 -12.84 -2.41 -9.06
CA PRO A 29 -12.47 -3.74 -8.55
C PRO A 29 -12.31 -4.79 -9.65
N THR A 30 -12.82 -4.51 -10.86
CA THR A 30 -12.71 -5.42 -12.01
C THR A 30 -11.23 -5.63 -12.37
N ARG A 31 -10.80 -6.89 -12.45
CA ARG A 31 -9.39 -7.24 -12.74
C ARG A 31 -8.93 -6.63 -14.08
N PRO A 32 -7.75 -5.98 -14.15
CA PRO A 32 -6.89 -5.63 -13.02
C PRO A 32 -7.47 -4.48 -12.18
N GLN A 33 -7.47 -4.66 -10.85
CA GLN A 33 -7.98 -3.64 -9.92
C GLN A 33 -7.08 -2.41 -9.92
N ARG A 34 -7.70 -1.22 -9.86
CA ARG A 34 -7.02 0.07 -10.02
C ARG A 34 -7.83 1.23 -9.46
N LEU A 35 -7.17 2.35 -9.23
CA LEU A 35 -7.82 3.64 -8.94
C LEU A 35 -7.86 4.49 -10.20
N TYR A 36 -8.94 5.24 -10.39
CA TYR A 36 -9.09 6.15 -11.51
C TYR A 36 -9.52 7.54 -11.03
N CYS A 37 -8.81 8.56 -11.48
CA CYS A 37 -9.20 9.96 -11.29
C CYS A 37 -9.98 10.44 -12.52
N ALA A 38 -11.29 10.68 -12.39
CA ALA A 38 -12.10 11.18 -13.50
C ALA A 38 -11.78 12.62 -13.92
N TYR A 39 -11.12 13.39 -13.05
CA TYR A 39 -10.79 14.80 -13.31
C TYR A 39 -9.40 14.99 -13.94
N CYS A 40 -8.42 14.19 -13.49
CA CYS A 40 -7.09 14.18 -14.09
C CYS A 40 -6.98 13.20 -15.26
N GLU A 41 -8.00 12.34 -15.43
CA GLU A 41 -8.02 11.24 -16.40
C GLU A 41 -6.86 10.23 -16.25
N VAL A 42 -6.27 10.15 -15.05
CA VAL A 42 -5.14 9.26 -14.73
C VAL A 42 -5.62 7.98 -14.05
N THR A 43 -4.97 6.87 -14.39
CA THR A 43 -5.16 5.56 -13.77
C THR A 43 -3.96 5.19 -12.91
N TYR A 44 -4.20 4.73 -11.69
CA TYR A 44 -3.18 4.23 -10.76
C TYR A 44 -3.38 2.73 -10.53
N ASN A 45 -2.36 1.94 -10.85
CA ASN A 45 -2.38 0.51 -10.61
C ASN A 45 -2.33 0.23 -9.11
N LEU A 46 -2.96 -0.86 -8.69
CA LEU A 46 -2.90 -1.41 -7.34
C LEU A 46 -2.38 -2.85 -7.38
N PRO A 47 -1.89 -3.40 -6.25
CA PRO A 47 -1.64 -4.83 -6.10
C PRO A 47 -2.88 -5.64 -6.48
N GLN A 48 -2.70 -6.79 -7.10
CA GLN A 48 -3.81 -7.66 -7.52
C GLN A 48 -4.07 -8.75 -6.47
N GLY A 49 -5.32 -9.23 -6.38
CA GLY A 49 -5.67 -10.35 -5.50
C GLY A 49 -5.91 -9.96 -4.05
N GLY A 50 -6.80 -9.00 -3.81
CA GLY A 50 -7.09 -8.55 -2.45
C GLY A 50 -8.17 -7.49 -2.38
N THR A 51 -8.43 -7.00 -1.17
CA THR A 51 -9.39 -5.91 -0.90
C THR A 51 -8.69 -4.56 -0.69
N VAL A 52 -9.31 -3.49 -1.16
CA VAL A 52 -8.78 -2.12 -1.06
C VAL A 52 -9.71 -1.31 -0.15
N LYS A 53 -9.14 -0.65 0.85
CA LYS A 53 -9.89 0.21 1.78
C LYS A 53 -9.19 1.57 1.93
N PRO A 54 -9.93 2.65 2.24
CA PRO A 54 -9.32 3.92 2.63
C PRO A 54 -8.46 3.74 3.88
N TYR A 55 -7.28 4.36 3.92
CA TYR A 55 -6.39 4.25 5.08
C TYR A 55 -6.47 5.52 5.93
N ALA A 56 -7.48 5.54 6.82
CA ALA A 56 -7.69 6.56 7.85
C ALA A 56 -7.65 8.04 7.36
N ASN A 57 -7.96 8.28 6.08
CA ASN A 57 -7.82 9.59 5.42
C ASN A 57 -6.43 10.23 5.60
N LEU A 58 -5.40 9.41 5.79
CA LEU A 58 -4.03 9.88 5.89
C LEU A 58 -3.52 10.26 4.51
N THR A 59 -2.72 11.32 4.46
CA THR A 59 -2.15 11.86 3.22
C THR A 59 -0.65 11.62 3.16
N CYS A 60 -0.16 11.27 1.98
CA CYS A 60 1.27 11.19 1.71
C CYS A 60 1.89 12.59 1.80
N PRO A 61 2.99 12.80 2.55
CA PRO A 61 3.62 14.11 2.69
C PRO A 61 4.37 14.58 1.42
N LEU A 62 4.60 13.68 0.45
CA LEU A 62 5.29 14.00 -0.80
C LEU A 62 4.37 14.65 -1.83
N ASP A 63 3.14 14.16 -1.94
CA ASP A 63 2.25 14.43 -3.07
C ASP A 63 0.79 14.71 -2.66
N ASN A 64 0.49 14.72 -1.35
CA ASN A 64 -0.83 14.94 -0.76
C ASN A 64 -1.91 13.91 -1.17
N PHE A 65 -1.55 12.77 -1.78
CA PHE A 65 -2.52 11.73 -2.06
C PHE A 65 -3.02 11.09 -0.77
N GLU A 66 -4.33 10.85 -0.69
CA GLU A 66 -4.86 9.99 0.35
C GLU A 66 -4.48 8.53 0.12
N LEU A 67 -4.07 7.89 1.21
CA LEU A 67 -3.56 6.53 1.18
C LEU A 67 -4.69 5.50 1.17
N VAL A 68 -4.42 4.37 0.53
CA VAL A 68 -5.24 3.15 0.62
C VAL A 68 -4.47 2.07 1.37
N VAL A 69 -5.19 1.15 1.99
CA VAL A 69 -4.63 -0.12 2.47
C VAL A 69 -5.12 -1.24 1.57
N CYS A 70 -4.18 -1.99 1.02
CA CYS A 70 -4.46 -3.18 0.24
C CYS A 70 -4.23 -4.41 1.12
N HIS A 71 -5.28 -5.18 1.34
CA HIS A 71 -5.20 -6.48 2.01
C HIS A 71 -5.10 -7.55 0.92
N ILE A 72 -3.94 -8.18 0.78
CA ILE A 72 -3.73 -9.28 -0.17
C ILE A 72 -4.21 -10.57 0.50
N ASP A 73 -4.98 -11.39 -0.22
CA ASP A 73 -5.53 -12.64 0.32
C ASP A 73 -4.40 -13.61 0.72
N GLY A 74 -4.44 -14.15 1.95
CA GLY A 74 -3.37 -15.01 2.50
C GLY A 74 -2.03 -14.29 2.69
N GLY A 75 -2.05 -12.96 2.79
CA GLY A 75 -0.85 -12.15 2.79
C GLY A 75 -0.95 -10.87 3.63
N LYS A 76 0.09 -10.05 3.50
CA LYS A 76 0.25 -8.82 4.28
C LYS A 76 -0.70 -7.70 3.83
N SER A 77 -1.12 -6.90 4.80
CA SER A 77 -1.85 -5.65 4.56
C SER A 77 -0.85 -4.51 4.36
N LEU A 78 -0.94 -3.81 3.23
CA LEU A 78 0.06 -2.82 2.82
C LEU A 78 -0.57 -1.45 2.65
N PRO A 79 -0.12 -0.43 3.41
CA PRO A 79 -0.45 0.95 3.10
C PRO A 79 0.26 1.39 1.82
N ILE A 80 -0.49 2.05 0.93
CA ILE A 80 -0.04 2.42 -0.40
C ILE A 80 -0.47 3.87 -0.70
N CYS A 81 0.50 4.67 -1.12
CA CYS A 81 0.25 5.92 -1.82
C CYS A 81 0.05 5.61 -3.32
N PRO A 82 -1.09 5.99 -3.93
CA PRO A 82 -1.34 5.72 -5.35
C PRO A 82 -0.23 6.26 -6.27
N GLN A 83 0.30 7.44 -5.96
CA GLN A 83 1.32 8.06 -6.79
C GLN A 83 2.70 7.44 -6.57
N CYS A 84 3.18 7.31 -5.33
CA CYS A 84 4.48 6.68 -5.06
C CYS A 84 4.55 5.22 -5.53
N TYR A 85 3.46 4.45 -5.44
CA TYR A 85 3.43 3.06 -5.90
C TYR A 85 3.57 2.93 -7.43
N ASN A 86 3.02 3.89 -8.18
CA ASN A 86 3.09 3.88 -9.64
C ASN A 86 4.32 4.62 -10.18
N ASN A 87 4.78 5.62 -9.44
CA ASN A 87 5.87 6.53 -9.79
C ASN A 87 6.77 6.72 -8.55
N PRO A 88 7.59 5.73 -8.19
CA PRO A 88 8.46 5.81 -7.02
C PRO A 88 9.46 6.96 -7.19
N PRO A 89 9.55 7.90 -6.23
CA PRO A 89 10.36 9.11 -6.38
C PRO A 89 11.85 8.92 -6.01
N PHE A 90 12.24 7.72 -5.57
CA PHE A 90 13.59 7.44 -5.04
C PHE A 90 14.41 6.59 -6.01
N GLU A 91 15.57 7.09 -6.42
CA GLU A 91 16.45 6.48 -7.43
C GLU A 91 16.91 5.05 -7.05
N GLU A 92 17.11 4.78 -5.76
CA GLU A 92 17.47 3.46 -5.24
C GLU A 92 16.38 2.39 -5.47
N ILE A 93 15.11 2.80 -5.48
CA ILE A 93 13.98 1.91 -5.76
C ILE A 93 13.90 1.67 -7.26
N ILE A 94 14.25 2.68 -8.05
CA ILE A 94 14.33 2.59 -9.50
C ILE A 94 15.50 1.66 -9.94
N SER A 95 16.61 1.65 -9.21
CA SER A 95 17.81 0.88 -9.57
C SER A 95 17.76 -0.61 -9.20
N LYS A 96 16.90 -1.02 -8.25
CA LYS A 96 16.64 -2.44 -7.91
C LYS A 96 16.03 -3.27 -9.06
N SER A 97 15.67 -2.63 -10.18
CA SER A 97 15.13 -3.29 -11.39
C SER A 97 16.16 -4.01 -12.25
N GLY A 98 17.46 -3.78 -12.05
CA GLY A 98 18.49 -4.15 -13.03
C GLY A 98 19.22 -5.45 -12.69
N ASN A 99 18.69 -6.59 -13.12
CA ASN A 99 19.54 -7.74 -13.46
C ASN A 99 19.33 -8.01 -14.96
N ASN A 100 20.41 -7.98 -15.75
CA ASN A 100 20.48 -7.71 -17.20
C ASN A 100 19.69 -8.65 -18.15
N ASN A 101 18.81 -9.54 -17.67
CA ASN A 101 18.12 -10.53 -18.51
C ASN A 101 16.63 -10.77 -18.16
N LYS A 102 15.97 -9.90 -17.38
CA LYS A 102 14.53 -10.03 -17.08
C LYS A 102 13.77 -8.81 -17.60
N PRO A 103 12.57 -8.97 -18.21
CA PRO A 103 11.75 -7.84 -18.62
C PRO A 103 11.57 -6.87 -17.45
N LYS A 104 11.65 -5.56 -17.71
CA LYS A 104 11.47 -4.48 -16.73
C LYS A 104 10.17 -4.71 -15.95
N LYS A 105 10.26 -5.38 -14.80
CA LYS A 105 9.13 -5.57 -13.89
C LYS A 105 8.76 -4.18 -13.40
N GLN A 106 7.50 -3.79 -13.53
CA GLN A 106 7.03 -2.49 -13.03
C GLN A 106 7.51 -2.32 -11.58
N LEU A 107 8.30 -1.29 -11.34
CA LEU A 107 8.83 -0.98 -10.03
C LEU A 107 7.71 -0.35 -9.23
N VAL A 108 7.24 -1.13 -8.27
CA VAL A 108 6.16 -0.74 -7.37
C VAL A 108 6.74 -0.59 -5.98
N MET A 109 6.24 0.39 -5.25
CA MET A 109 6.78 0.81 -3.97
C MET A 109 5.69 0.87 -2.92
N GLY A 110 5.90 0.20 -1.78
CA GLY A 110 5.04 0.33 -0.60
C GLY A 110 5.34 1.59 0.22
N CYS A 111 4.41 2.04 1.06
CA CYS A 111 4.68 3.18 1.95
C CYS A 111 5.77 2.90 2.99
N ASP A 112 6.01 1.63 3.33
CA ASP A 112 7.10 1.16 4.19
C ASP A 112 8.48 1.42 3.59
N GLU A 113 8.58 1.43 2.26
CA GLU A 113 9.82 1.73 1.55
C GLU A 113 10.07 3.24 1.36
N CYS A 114 9.15 4.08 1.84
CA CYS A 114 9.28 5.54 1.75
C CYS A 114 10.46 6.06 2.54
N LYS A 115 11.29 6.88 1.88
CA LYS A 115 12.45 7.54 2.47
C LYS A 115 12.19 8.98 2.88
N HIS A 116 10.96 9.49 2.70
CA HIS A 116 10.63 10.84 3.14
C HIS A 116 10.64 10.90 4.68
N PRO A 117 11.42 11.82 5.29
CA PRO A 117 11.66 11.82 6.74
C PRO A 117 10.41 12.07 7.57
N THR A 118 9.39 12.71 7.00
CA THR A 118 8.11 12.96 7.70
C THR A 118 7.01 11.97 7.33
N CYS A 119 7.31 10.91 6.56
CA CYS A 119 6.31 9.91 6.22
C CYS A 119 5.97 9.05 7.44
N PRO A 120 4.74 9.13 7.98
CA PRO A 120 4.34 8.39 9.18
C PRO A 120 4.22 6.89 8.95
N HIS A 121 4.44 6.42 7.71
CA HIS A 121 4.39 5.01 7.32
C HIS A 121 5.75 4.49 6.83
N SER A 122 6.76 5.34 6.77
CA SER A 122 8.12 4.91 6.44
C SER A 122 8.61 3.89 7.47
N LEU A 123 9.40 2.92 7.02
CA LEU A 123 10.09 2.01 7.91
C LEU A 123 11.00 2.78 8.88
N ALA A 124 11.61 3.88 8.45
CA ALA A 124 12.45 4.73 9.31
C ALA A 124 11.70 5.27 10.54
N THR A 125 10.39 5.53 10.41
CA THR A 125 9.56 6.03 11.52
C THR A 125 8.96 4.90 12.36
N ASN A 126 8.63 3.76 11.73
CA ASN A 126 7.87 2.68 12.36
C ASN A 126 8.70 1.44 12.70
N TYR A 127 10.01 1.45 12.46
CA TYR A 127 10.89 0.32 12.77
C TYR A 127 10.79 -0.03 14.26
N VAL A 128 10.62 -1.32 14.54
CA VAL A 128 10.60 -1.87 15.90
C VAL A 128 11.84 -2.72 16.13
N CYS A 129 12.04 -3.73 15.28
CA CYS A 129 13.15 -4.67 15.35
C CYS A 129 13.31 -5.42 14.02
N ASP A 130 14.32 -6.28 13.92
CA ASP A 130 14.44 -7.23 12.81
C ASP A 130 13.34 -8.31 12.89
N CYS A 131 13.11 -9.03 11.79
CA CYS A 131 12.10 -10.07 11.76
C CYS A 131 12.35 -11.13 12.85
N ILE A 132 11.28 -11.58 13.50
CA ILE A 132 11.35 -12.65 14.51
C ILE A 132 11.61 -14.03 13.88
N ASP A 133 11.32 -14.20 12.59
CA ASP A 133 11.67 -15.41 11.85
C ASP A 133 13.16 -15.34 11.48
N PRO A 134 14.00 -16.27 11.99
CA PRO A 134 15.44 -16.27 11.71
C PRO A 134 15.78 -16.47 10.22
N ASN A 135 14.82 -16.96 9.41
CA ASN A 135 15.01 -17.13 7.97
C ASN A 135 14.63 -15.87 7.17
N CYS A 136 14.14 -14.82 7.83
CA CYS A 136 13.68 -13.61 7.18
C CYS A 136 14.64 -12.44 7.43
N LEU A 137 15.10 -11.81 6.35
CA LEU A 137 15.94 -10.60 6.38
C LEU A 137 15.10 -9.30 6.42
N GLY A 138 13.82 -9.41 6.77
CA GLY A 138 12.91 -8.29 6.88
C GLY A 138 13.01 -7.57 8.22
N CYS A 139 12.26 -6.48 8.34
CA CYS A 139 12.11 -5.72 9.58
C CYS A 139 10.65 -5.73 10.02
N MET A 140 10.44 -5.78 11.33
CA MET A 140 9.15 -5.61 11.98
C MET A 140 8.84 -4.12 12.10
N ALA A 141 7.73 -3.69 11.51
CA ALA A 141 7.28 -2.31 11.51
C ALA A 141 5.91 -2.17 12.18
N PHE A 142 5.74 -1.09 12.94
CA PHE A 142 4.47 -0.72 13.53
C PHE A 142 3.47 -0.30 12.44
N VAL A 143 2.25 -0.84 12.51
CA VAL A 143 1.16 -0.47 11.61
C VAL A 143 0.19 0.42 12.38
N PRO A 144 0.25 1.75 12.22
CA PRO A 144 -0.67 2.64 12.91
C PRO A 144 -2.11 2.35 12.46
N ARG A 145 -2.97 1.95 13.41
CA ARG A 145 -4.41 1.72 13.21
C ARG A 145 -5.21 2.44 14.29
N THR A 146 -6.39 2.90 13.89
CA THR A 146 -7.25 3.82 14.65
C THR A 146 -8.18 3.15 15.68
N ALA A 147 -8.01 1.86 16.02
CA ALA A 147 -8.95 1.18 16.92
C ALA A 147 -8.30 0.13 17.80
N GLY A 148 -7.62 0.56 18.88
CA GLY A 148 -7.36 -0.22 20.11
C GLY A 148 -6.61 -1.55 19.99
N LYS A 149 -6.15 -1.94 18.79
CA LYS A 149 -5.40 -3.15 18.52
C LYS A 149 -4.17 -2.77 17.70
N TRP A 150 -3.02 -2.68 18.37
CA TRP A 150 -1.78 -2.38 17.69
C TRP A 150 -1.22 -3.64 17.04
N LYS A 151 -0.70 -3.49 15.83
CA LYS A 151 -0.11 -4.56 15.05
C LYS A 151 1.30 -4.16 14.66
N VAL A 152 2.23 -5.09 14.82
CA VAL A 152 3.57 -5.00 14.25
C VAL A 152 3.67 -6.07 13.18
N CYS A 153 4.05 -5.72 11.97
CA CYS A 153 4.11 -6.65 10.84
C CYS A 153 5.51 -6.64 10.20
N CYS A 154 5.98 -7.80 9.74
CA CYS A 154 7.17 -7.85 8.91
C CYS A 154 6.90 -7.25 7.52
N ASN A 155 7.88 -6.55 6.97
CA ASN A 155 7.81 -6.04 5.60
C ASN A 155 8.13 -7.08 4.51
N GLN A 156 8.60 -8.28 4.85
CA GLN A 156 8.97 -9.32 3.85
C GLN A 156 8.18 -10.63 3.98
N CYS A 157 7.84 -11.06 5.19
CA CYS A 157 7.16 -12.33 5.44
C CYS A 157 5.81 -12.10 6.15
N PRO A 158 4.96 -13.13 6.34
CA PRO A 158 3.64 -12.99 6.97
C PRO A 158 3.70 -12.84 8.50
N MET A 159 4.89 -12.79 9.11
CA MET A 159 5.02 -12.66 10.56
C MET A 159 4.44 -11.35 11.08
N MET A 160 3.68 -11.45 12.18
CA MET A 160 3.10 -10.32 12.86
C MET A 160 3.02 -10.53 14.38
N ILE A 161 3.02 -9.43 15.12
CA ILE A 161 2.81 -9.40 16.56
C ILE A 161 1.50 -8.65 16.80
N LEU A 162 0.55 -9.33 17.45
CA LEU A 162 -0.70 -8.76 17.89
C LEU A 162 -0.58 -8.36 19.36
N THR A 163 -0.87 -7.09 19.64
CA THR A 163 -1.05 -6.63 21.02
C THR A 163 -2.53 -6.61 21.37
N THR A 164 -2.86 -7.14 22.55
CA THR A 164 -4.19 -7.01 23.15
C THR A 164 -4.28 -5.70 23.93
N ALA A 165 -5.51 -5.26 24.23
CA ALA A 165 -5.74 -4.07 25.05
C ALA A 165 -5.16 -4.21 26.48
N ASP A 166 -4.97 -5.45 26.95
CA ASP A 166 -4.46 -5.77 28.29
C ASP A 166 -2.92 -5.76 28.36
N GLY A 167 -2.25 -5.34 27.28
CA GLY A 167 -0.79 -5.26 27.21
C GLY A 167 -0.09 -6.59 26.93
N THR A 168 -0.83 -7.67 26.66
CA THR A 168 -0.23 -8.95 26.23
C THR A 168 0.07 -8.93 24.73
N ALA A 169 1.22 -9.45 24.34
CA ALA A 169 1.65 -9.56 22.94
C ALA A 169 1.78 -11.03 22.54
N SER A 170 1.22 -11.40 21.39
CA SER A 170 1.37 -12.73 20.80
C SER A 170 1.96 -12.60 19.40
N ALA A 171 2.99 -13.38 19.10
CA ALA A 171 3.49 -13.54 17.74
C ALA A 171 2.65 -14.60 17.00
N CYS A 172 2.28 -14.32 15.76
CA CYS A 172 1.58 -15.26 14.89
C CYS A 172 1.88 -14.95 13.42
N GLU A 173 1.60 -15.89 12.54
CA GLU A 173 1.61 -15.68 11.10
C GLU A 173 0.25 -15.13 10.65
N SER A 174 0.22 -14.26 9.64
CA SER A 174 -1.03 -13.82 9.03
C SER A 174 -1.68 -14.96 8.25
N GLU A 175 -2.91 -15.32 8.63
CA GLU A 175 -3.78 -16.29 7.92
C GLU A 175 -4.13 -15.86 6.48
#